data_AF-A0A6P1ZNT9-F1
#
_entry.id   AF-A0A6P1ZNT9-F1
#
_cell.length_a   1.000
_cell.length_b   1.000
_cell.length_c   1.000
_cell.angle_alpha   90.00
_cell.angle_beta   90.00
_cell.angle_gamma   90.00
#
_symmetry.space_group_name_H-M   'P 1'
#
loop_
_entity.id
_entity.type
_entity.pdbx_description
1 polymer ?
#
loop_
_entity_poly.entity_id
_entity_poly.type
_entity_poly.pdbx_seq_one_letter_code
_entity_poly.pdbx_strand_id
1 'polypeptide(L)'
;MTNFLMVDVAGVTSSVPRSNFSEADLNILADKILESGGLLKPLVLKKTGFEKYEVIDGHFEYYAAVKAREKNSDEGEMVNSLIISSEKEEAVLKQAIILKSVDSANKLVNNITETTSPNSPNIAIYNLNILEKQIQELRSEIVQERQERQKLYDTIKLLENQIPKQITPLEAFNTLGLIDLTFRLRTAGFTDKKAVSIAESVDKERKDKKFESLKDVMERVKVTSGKKQIKGISGDKMVDIVDSWSRILFI
;
A
#
# COMPACT_ATOMS: atom_id res chain seq x y z
N MET A 1 27.50 24.01 -2.16
CA MET A 1 26.56 23.18 -1.36
C MET A 1 25.38 24.03 -0.93
N THR A 2 24.22 23.44 -0.66
CA THR A 2 23.01 24.15 -0.26
C THR A 2 22.70 23.79 1.19
N ASN A 3 22.60 24.77 2.09
CA ASN A 3 22.48 24.53 3.54
C ASN A 3 21.28 25.29 4.13
N PHE A 4 20.54 24.62 5.02
CA PHE A 4 19.48 25.26 5.81
C PHE A 4 20.05 25.72 7.15
N LEU A 5 19.96 27.02 7.43
CA LEU A 5 20.54 27.64 8.62
C LEU A 5 19.67 28.83 9.07
N MET A 6 19.73 29.15 10.35
CA MET A 6 19.27 30.45 10.84
C MET A 6 20.38 31.48 10.65
N VAL A 7 20.02 32.68 10.19
CA VAL A 7 20.95 33.79 9.99
C VAL A 7 20.42 35.05 10.67
N ASP A 8 21.33 35.90 11.13
CA ASP A 8 20.99 37.21 11.68
C ASP A 8 20.39 38.08 10.56
N VAL A 9 19.20 38.64 10.82
CA VAL A 9 18.51 39.54 9.91
C VAL A 9 19.36 40.77 9.59
N ALA A 10 20.22 41.23 10.51
CA ALA A 10 21.15 42.35 10.31
C ALA A 10 22.20 42.08 9.22
N GLY A 11 22.57 40.80 9.01
CA GLY A 11 23.55 40.37 8.02
C GLY A 11 22.97 40.20 6.61
N VAL A 12 21.65 40.36 6.45
CA VAL A 12 20.94 40.13 5.19
C VAL A 12 20.60 41.46 4.51
N THR A 13 20.78 41.53 3.18
CA THR A 13 20.39 42.67 2.36
C THR A 13 19.44 42.25 1.24
N SER A 14 18.58 43.17 0.80
CA SER A 14 17.67 42.96 -0.33
C SER A 14 17.96 43.97 -1.44
N SER A 15 17.99 43.50 -2.68
CA SER A 15 18.10 44.31 -3.89
C SER A 15 16.78 44.98 -4.28
N VAL A 16 15.65 44.50 -3.76
CA VAL A 16 14.31 45.05 -3.99
C VAL A 16 13.95 46.05 -2.89
N PRO A 17 13.47 47.27 -3.21
CA PRO A 17 13.08 48.26 -2.20
C PRO A 17 11.89 47.82 -1.33
N ARG A 18 11.94 48.15 -0.03
CA ARG A 18 10.84 47.90 0.93
C ARG A 18 9.52 48.53 0.51
N SER A 19 9.57 49.68 -0.17
CA SER A 19 8.40 50.41 -0.65
C SER A 19 7.52 49.64 -1.65
N ASN A 20 8.03 48.54 -2.21
CA ASN A 20 7.26 47.69 -3.12
C ASN A 20 6.24 46.80 -2.38
N PHE A 21 6.24 46.80 -1.05
CA PHE A 21 5.41 45.92 -0.23
C PHE A 21 4.49 46.72 0.68
N SER A 22 3.26 46.22 0.86
CA SER A 22 2.26 46.78 1.77
C SER A 22 2.75 46.71 3.21
N GLU A 23 2.78 47.86 3.90
CA GLU A 23 3.21 47.92 5.29
C GLU A 23 2.26 47.13 6.23
N ALA A 24 0.97 47.10 5.90
CA ALA A 24 -0.01 46.33 6.66
C ALA A 24 0.29 44.82 6.56
N ASP A 25 0.57 44.31 5.35
CA ASP A 25 0.86 42.89 5.15
C ASP A 25 2.19 42.48 5.79
N LEU A 26 3.20 43.36 5.75
CA LEU A 26 4.46 43.17 6.46
C LEU A 26 4.26 43.10 7.98
N ASN A 27 3.41 43.96 8.53
CA ASN A 27 3.10 43.96 9.96
C ASN A 27 2.40 42.67 10.39
N ILE A 28 1.41 42.22 9.61
CA ILE A 28 0.68 40.96 9.88
C ILE A 28 1.64 39.78 9.85
N LEU A 29 2.48 39.67 8.82
CA LEU A 29 3.42 38.57 8.72
C LEU A 29 4.48 38.63 9.83
N ALA A 30 4.93 39.82 10.22
CA ALA A 30 5.86 40.00 11.33
C ALA A 30 5.29 39.46 12.65
N ASP A 31 4.02 39.73 12.95
CA ASP A 31 3.36 39.17 14.15
C ASP A 31 3.32 37.64 14.08
N LYS A 32 3.03 37.08 12.90
CA LYS A 32 3.02 35.64 12.71
C LYS A 32 4.40 35.00 12.83
N ILE A 33 5.46 35.67 12.36
CA ILE A 33 6.84 35.20 12.54
C ILE A 33 7.18 35.09 14.02
N LEU A 34 6.82 36.09 14.84
CA LEU A 34 7.07 36.06 16.28
C LEU A 34 6.24 34.97 16.97
N GLU A 35 4.96 34.84 16.61
CA GLU A 35 4.09 33.78 17.14
C GLU A 35 4.60 32.36 16.80
N SER A 36 5.12 32.15 15.59
CA SER A 36 5.61 30.84 15.15
C SER A 36 7.10 30.60 15.38
N GLY A 37 7.85 31.61 15.82
CA GLY A 37 9.31 31.54 16.01
C GLY A 37 10.12 31.44 14.71
N GLY A 38 9.56 31.87 13.57
CA GLY A 38 10.24 31.82 12.27
C GLY A 38 9.29 31.80 11.07
N LEU A 39 9.87 31.85 9.86
CA LEU A 39 9.13 31.75 8.60
C LEU A 39 8.82 30.30 8.24
N LEU A 40 7.62 30.02 7.73
CA LEU A 40 7.33 28.72 7.11
C LEU A 40 8.08 28.53 5.78
N LYS A 41 8.28 29.62 5.03
CA LYS A 41 9.06 29.64 3.79
C LYS A 41 10.44 30.27 4.08
N PRO A 42 11.51 29.47 4.17
CA PRO A 42 12.85 30.00 4.42
C PRO A 42 13.30 30.98 3.34
N LEU A 43 14.06 32.01 3.74
CA LEU A 43 14.66 32.95 2.78
C LEU A 43 15.70 32.23 1.92
N VAL A 44 15.72 32.52 0.62
CA VAL A 44 16.78 32.01 -0.26
C VAL A 44 17.87 33.05 -0.36
N LEU A 45 19.06 32.71 0.13
CA LEU A 45 20.14 33.66 0.34
C LEU A 45 21.41 33.25 -0.42
N LYS A 46 22.06 34.22 -1.06
CA LYS A 46 23.42 34.09 -1.59
C LYS A 46 24.42 34.67 -0.60
N LYS A 47 25.46 33.91 -0.28
CA LYS A 47 26.55 34.41 0.59
C LYS A 47 27.40 35.41 -0.17
N THR A 48 27.52 36.64 0.35
CA THR A 48 28.32 37.73 -0.25
C THR A 48 29.58 38.07 0.56
N GLY A 49 29.66 37.60 1.82
CA GLY A 49 30.83 37.80 2.68
C GLY A 49 30.79 36.95 3.94
N PHE A 50 31.65 37.29 4.92
CA PHE A 50 31.56 36.71 6.26
C PHE A 50 30.28 37.21 6.93
N GLU A 51 29.35 36.29 7.24
CA GLU A 51 28.03 36.57 7.82
C GLU A 51 27.20 37.61 7.06
N LYS A 52 27.48 37.79 5.76
CA LYS A 52 26.76 38.70 4.88
C LYS A 52 26.09 37.94 3.76
N TYR A 53 24.82 38.26 3.56
CA TYR A 53 23.94 37.54 2.65
C TYR A 53 23.08 38.51 1.85
N GLU A 54 22.77 38.12 0.62
CA GLU A 54 21.85 38.83 -0.25
C GLU A 54 20.63 37.95 -0.53
N VAL A 55 19.42 38.52 -0.43
CA VAL A 55 18.18 37.83 -0.76
C VAL A 55 18.08 37.61 -2.27
N ILE A 56 17.89 36.36 -2.66
CA ILE A 56 17.66 35.92 -4.05
C ILE A 56 16.19 35.61 -4.29
N ASP A 57 15.53 35.00 -3.30
CA ASP A 57 14.07 34.83 -3.26
C ASP A 57 13.54 35.06 -1.84
N GLY A 58 12.35 35.65 -1.74
CA GLY A 58 11.69 35.93 -0.47
C GLY A 58 11.86 37.37 0.03
N HIS A 59 11.90 38.37 -0.85
CA HIS A 59 12.11 39.78 -0.47
C HIS A 59 11.00 40.33 0.45
N PHE A 60 9.75 39.91 0.24
CA PHE A 60 8.63 40.30 1.11
C PHE A 60 8.81 39.71 2.52
N GLU A 61 9.12 38.42 2.58
CA GLU A 61 9.37 37.67 3.80
C GLU A 61 10.58 38.22 4.57
N TYR A 62 11.63 38.66 3.86
CA TYR A 62 12.77 39.34 4.45
C TYR A 62 12.35 40.64 5.15
N TYR A 63 11.57 41.49 4.48
CA TYR A 63 11.12 42.74 5.11
C TYR A 63 10.15 42.50 6.26
N ALA A 64 9.38 41.41 6.23
CA ALA A 64 8.56 41.01 7.36
C ALA A 64 9.42 40.54 8.55
N ALA A 65 10.52 39.82 8.30
CA ALA A 65 11.49 39.47 9.33
C ALA A 65 12.19 40.70 9.93
N VAL A 66 12.57 41.68 9.10
CA VAL A 66 13.07 42.98 9.58
C VAL A 66 12.04 43.66 10.49
N LYS A 67 10.76 43.63 10.09
CA LYS A 67 9.66 44.21 10.89
C LYS A 67 9.40 43.43 12.19
N ALA A 68 9.58 42.11 12.19
CA ALA A 68 9.50 41.28 13.40
C ALA A 68 10.62 41.66 14.39
N ARG A 69 11.86 41.84 13.90
CA ARG A 69 12.98 42.34 14.70
C ARG A 69 12.75 43.75 15.25
N GLU A 70 12.18 44.66 14.45
CA GLU A 70 11.79 46.01 14.91
C GLU A 70 10.79 45.94 16.08
N LYS A 71 9.92 44.94 16.13
CA LYS A 71 8.92 44.73 17.19
C LYS A 71 9.50 44.06 18.43
N ASN A 72 10.26 42.98 18.25
CA ASN A 72 10.96 42.26 19.32
C ASN A 72 12.36 41.88 18.83
N SER A 73 13.39 42.54 19.38
CA SER A 73 14.77 42.34 18.92
C SER A 73 15.33 40.96 19.27
N ASP A 74 14.85 40.33 20.34
CA ASP A 74 15.39 39.05 20.81
C ASP A 74 14.78 37.89 20.03
N GLU A 75 13.46 37.87 19.88
CA GLU A 75 12.74 36.81 19.16
C GLU A 75 12.83 36.97 17.63
N GLY A 76 13.03 38.20 17.14
CA GLY A 76 13.14 38.51 15.72
C GLY A 76 14.58 38.62 15.20
N GLU A 77 15.60 38.31 16.01
CA GLU A 77 17.02 38.44 15.63
C GLU A 77 17.38 37.55 14.44
N MET A 78 16.89 36.30 14.47
CA MET A 78 17.29 35.25 13.54
C MET A 78 16.16 34.85 12.61
N VAL A 79 16.49 34.56 11.36
CA VAL A 79 15.53 34.08 10.36
C VAL A 79 16.03 32.80 9.70
N ASN A 80 15.13 31.84 9.51
CA ASN A 80 15.43 30.61 8.81
C ASN A 80 15.67 30.86 7.32
N SER A 81 16.73 30.24 6.80
CA SER A 81 17.22 30.51 5.45
C SER A 81 17.79 29.26 4.78
N LEU A 82 17.83 29.32 3.46
CA LEU A 82 18.49 28.41 2.55
C LEU A 82 19.65 29.14 1.89
N ILE A 83 20.88 28.81 2.28
CA ILE A 83 22.08 29.44 1.74
C ILE A 83 22.57 28.65 0.53
N ILE A 84 22.72 29.35 -0.59
CA ILE A 84 23.12 28.77 -1.87
C ILE A 84 24.51 29.25 -2.29
N SER A 85 25.22 28.41 -3.05
CA SER A 85 26.44 28.78 -3.77
C SER A 85 26.08 29.44 -5.10
N SER A 86 26.89 30.41 -5.57
CA SER A 86 26.63 31.17 -6.81
C SER A 86 26.42 30.30 -8.04
N GLU A 87 27.11 29.15 -8.12
CA GLU A 87 26.93 28.16 -9.21
C GLU A 87 25.51 27.59 -9.34
N LYS A 88 24.69 27.69 -8.28
CA LYS A 88 23.34 27.12 -8.22
C LYS A 88 22.24 28.19 -8.26
N GLU A 89 22.60 29.46 -8.33
CA GLU A 89 21.66 30.59 -8.29
C GLU A 89 20.60 30.50 -9.38
N GLU A 90 21.00 30.25 -10.62
CA GLU A 90 20.08 30.14 -11.75
C GLU A 90 19.09 28.98 -11.60
N ALA A 91 19.56 27.82 -11.12
CA ALA A 91 18.70 26.65 -10.92
C ALA A 91 17.66 26.88 -9.82
N VAL A 92 18.05 27.57 -8.74
CA VAL A 92 17.17 27.88 -7.62
C VAL A 92 16.17 28.97 -7.99
N LEU A 93 16.58 29.99 -8.74
CA LEU A 93 15.68 31.02 -9.27
C LEU A 93 14.63 30.41 -10.20
N LYS A 94 15.03 29.50 -11.10
CA LYS A 94 14.08 28.77 -11.96
C LYS A 94 13.05 28.00 -11.13
N GLN A 95 13.47 27.32 -10.06
CA GLN A 95 12.54 26.64 -9.17
C GLN A 95 11.59 27.63 -8.47
N ALA A 96 12.10 28.74 -7.95
CA ALA A 96 11.28 29.76 -7.30
C ALA A 96 10.25 30.37 -8.26
N ILE A 97 10.62 30.61 -9.52
CA ILE A 97 9.71 31.10 -10.56
C ILE A 97 8.61 30.08 -10.84
N ILE A 98 8.96 28.78 -11.00
CA ILE A 98 7.98 27.72 -11.24
C ILE A 98 6.99 27.64 -10.08
N LEU A 99 7.46 27.64 -8.83
CA LEU A 99 6.60 27.56 -7.64
C LEU A 99 5.68 28.79 -7.53
N LYS A 100 6.22 30.00 -7.72
CA LYS A 100 5.40 31.24 -7.73
C LYS A 100 4.39 31.26 -8.87
N SER A 101 4.72 30.70 -10.03
CA SER A 101 3.80 30.64 -11.17
C SER A 101 2.62 29.71 -10.91
N VAL A 102 2.84 28.61 -10.17
CA VAL A 102 1.77 27.73 -9.70
C VAL A 102 0.88 28.49 -8.71
N ASP A 103 1.47 29.19 -7.73
CA ASP A 103 0.71 29.98 -6.76
C ASP A 103 -0.06 31.15 -7.39
N SER A 104 0.53 31.81 -8.39
CA SER A 104 -0.07 32.94 -9.10
C SER A 104 -1.13 32.49 -10.10
N ALA A 105 -0.96 31.35 -10.76
CA ALA A 105 -2.00 30.74 -11.58
C ALA A 105 -3.22 30.38 -10.71
N ASN A 106 -3.00 29.89 -9.48
CA ASN A 106 -4.07 29.67 -8.51
C ASN A 106 -4.71 30.98 -8.02
N LYS A 107 -3.97 32.09 -7.88
CA LYS A 107 -4.51 33.40 -7.50
C LYS A 107 -5.26 34.14 -8.61
N LEU A 108 -4.84 34.03 -9.88
CA LEU A 108 -5.56 34.61 -11.02
C LEU A 108 -6.90 33.92 -11.29
N VAL A 109 -7.03 32.65 -10.90
CA VAL A 109 -8.33 31.94 -10.87
C VAL A 109 -9.26 32.47 -9.77
N ASN A 110 -8.72 33.05 -8.69
CA ASN A 110 -9.49 33.51 -7.52
C ASN A 110 -9.86 35.01 -7.53
N ASN A 111 -9.17 35.86 -8.30
CA ASN A 111 -9.41 37.32 -8.30
C ASN A 111 -10.49 37.83 -9.28
N ILE A 112 -11.26 36.95 -9.95
CA ILE A 112 -12.42 37.36 -10.77
C ILE A 112 -13.73 37.38 -9.96
N THR A 113 -13.69 37.04 -8.68
CA THR A 113 -14.87 37.10 -7.81
C THR A 113 -14.53 37.87 -6.56
N GLU A 114 -14.95 39.13 -6.50
CA GLU A 114 -15.92 39.59 -5.49
C GLU A 114 -16.12 41.11 -5.54
N THR A 115 -17.09 41.53 -6.36
CA THR A 115 -18.01 42.60 -5.94
C THR A 115 -19.40 42.25 -6.46
N THR A 116 -20.29 41.90 -5.52
CA THR A 116 -21.76 41.91 -5.62
C THR A 116 -22.44 41.10 -6.74
N SER A 117 -23.42 40.27 -6.35
CA SER A 117 -24.42 39.56 -7.16
C SER A 117 -24.11 38.08 -7.48
N PRO A 118 -25.11 37.17 -7.41
CA PRO A 118 -24.92 35.73 -7.55
C PRO A 118 -24.76 35.34 -9.03
N ASN A 119 -23.98 34.29 -9.29
CA ASN A 119 -23.65 33.65 -10.57
C ASN A 119 -22.31 34.07 -11.20
N SER A 120 -21.26 33.30 -10.93
CA SER A 120 -20.11 33.16 -11.83
C SER A 120 -19.79 31.66 -12.03
N PRO A 121 -20.26 31.04 -13.13
CA PRO A 121 -20.11 29.60 -13.37
C PRO A 121 -18.65 29.12 -13.52
N ASN A 122 -17.67 30.02 -13.68
CA ASN A 122 -16.29 29.63 -14.05
C ASN A 122 -15.41 29.07 -12.92
N ILE A 123 -15.57 29.49 -11.67
CA ILE A 123 -14.81 28.90 -10.54
C ILE A 123 -15.36 27.52 -10.18
N ALA A 124 -16.69 27.37 -10.28
CA ALA A 124 -17.33 26.06 -10.22
C ALA A 124 -16.78 25.16 -11.33
N ILE A 125 -16.65 25.64 -12.57
CA ILE A 125 -16.10 24.85 -13.70
C ILE A 125 -14.63 24.47 -13.49
N TYR A 126 -13.76 25.36 -13.00
CA TYR A 126 -12.34 25.01 -12.79
C TYR A 126 -12.15 23.99 -11.66
N ASN A 127 -12.86 24.17 -10.55
CA ASN A 127 -12.91 23.20 -9.46
C ASN A 127 -13.56 21.89 -9.90
N LEU A 128 -14.58 21.94 -10.76
CA LEU A 128 -15.20 20.77 -11.38
C LEU A 128 -14.20 20.04 -12.28
N ASN A 129 -13.40 20.74 -13.08
CA ASN A 129 -12.41 20.11 -13.97
C ASN A 129 -11.27 19.44 -13.20
N ILE A 130 -10.80 20.05 -12.09
CA ILE A 130 -9.81 19.42 -11.20
C ILE A 130 -10.41 18.19 -10.52
N LEU A 131 -11.64 18.32 -10.02
CA LEU A 131 -12.36 17.22 -9.40
C LEU A 131 -12.65 16.10 -10.40
N GLU A 132 -13.03 16.42 -11.64
CA GLU A 132 -13.23 15.47 -12.73
C GLU A 132 -11.94 14.74 -13.08
N LYS A 133 -10.80 15.44 -13.13
CA LYS A 133 -9.50 14.83 -13.33
C LYS A 133 -9.15 13.87 -12.19
N GLN A 134 -9.33 14.27 -10.94
CA GLN A 134 -9.10 13.40 -9.78
C GLN A 134 -10.06 12.20 -9.76
N ILE A 135 -11.33 12.41 -10.14
CA ILE A 135 -12.32 11.33 -10.27
C ILE A 135 -11.93 10.37 -11.40
N GLN A 136 -11.39 10.87 -12.52
CA GLN A 136 -10.91 10.03 -13.62
C GLN A 136 -9.68 9.22 -13.21
N GLU A 137 -8.72 9.84 -12.52
CA GLU A 137 -7.55 9.16 -11.98
C GLU A 137 -7.97 8.07 -10.98
N LEU A 138 -8.83 8.38 -10.00
CA LEU A 138 -9.38 7.40 -9.06
C LEU A 138 -10.16 6.29 -9.76
N ARG A 139 -10.96 6.60 -10.78
CA ARG A 139 -11.65 5.58 -11.58
C ARG A 139 -10.67 4.67 -12.30
N SER A 140 -9.59 5.21 -12.85
CA SER A 140 -8.56 4.42 -13.53
C SER A 140 -7.84 3.49 -12.56
N GLU A 141 -7.52 3.99 -11.35
CA GLU A 141 -6.90 3.21 -10.28
C GLU A 141 -7.83 2.10 -9.79
N ILE A 142 -9.13 2.39 -9.57
CA ILE A 142 -10.13 1.38 -9.20
C ILE A 142 -10.29 0.32 -10.28
N VAL A 143 -10.30 0.70 -11.57
CA VAL A 143 -10.40 -0.25 -12.67
C VAL A 143 -9.16 -1.14 -12.73
N GLN A 144 -7.97 -0.57 -12.55
CA GLN A 144 -6.72 -1.32 -12.51
C GLN A 144 -6.69 -2.28 -11.33
N GLU A 145 -7.04 -1.82 -10.13
CA GLU A 145 -7.07 -2.66 -8.93
C GLU A 145 -8.07 -3.82 -9.08
N ARG A 146 -9.25 -3.57 -9.67
CA ARG A 146 -10.22 -4.63 -10.00
C ARG A 146 -9.64 -5.64 -10.98
N GLN A 147 -8.91 -5.19 -11.99
CA GLN A 147 -8.29 -6.08 -12.97
C GLN A 147 -7.17 -6.93 -12.35
N GLU A 148 -6.34 -6.33 -11.49
CA GLU A 148 -5.29 -7.05 -10.74
C GLU A 148 -5.90 -8.06 -9.76
N ARG A 149 -6.94 -7.65 -9.01
CA ARG A 149 -7.71 -8.57 -8.15
C ARG A 149 -8.31 -9.70 -8.96
N GLN A 150 -8.86 -9.45 -10.14
CA GLN A 150 -9.42 -10.51 -10.99
C GLN A 150 -8.34 -11.51 -11.42
N LYS A 151 -7.18 -11.02 -11.88
CA LYS A 151 -6.03 -11.89 -12.22
C LYS A 151 -5.57 -12.71 -11.02
N LEU A 152 -5.57 -12.12 -9.83
CA LEU A 152 -5.24 -12.82 -8.60
C LEU A 152 -6.28 -13.91 -8.30
N TYR A 153 -7.57 -13.62 -8.41
CA TYR A 153 -8.64 -14.62 -8.25
C TYR A 153 -8.53 -15.76 -9.25
N ASP A 154 -8.24 -15.45 -10.52
CA ASP A 154 -8.06 -16.47 -11.56
C ASP A 154 -6.83 -17.36 -11.26
N THR A 155 -5.76 -16.75 -10.75
CA THR A 155 -4.54 -17.47 -10.32
C THR A 155 -4.83 -18.35 -9.10
N ILE A 156 -5.54 -17.83 -8.10
CA ILE A 156 -5.96 -18.61 -6.92
C ILE A 156 -6.82 -19.79 -7.35
N LYS A 157 -7.80 -19.58 -8.24
CA LYS A 157 -8.67 -20.65 -8.74
C LYS A 157 -7.89 -21.70 -9.52
N LEU A 158 -6.89 -21.30 -10.31
CA LEU A 158 -5.99 -22.22 -10.99
C LEU A 158 -5.19 -23.04 -9.97
N LEU A 159 -4.63 -22.39 -8.95
CA LEU A 159 -3.88 -23.05 -7.89
C LEU A 159 -4.78 -23.98 -7.07
N GLU A 160 -6.01 -23.59 -6.74
CA GLU A 160 -6.99 -24.44 -6.05
C GLU A 160 -7.30 -25.72 -6.83
N ASN A 161 -7.34 -25.65 -8.17
CA ASN A 161 -7.52 -26.82 -9.02
C ASN A 161 -6.26 -27.69 -9.15
N GLN A 162 -5.08 -27.11 -8.89
CA GLN A 162 -3.79 -27.81 -8.83
C GLN A 162 -3.48 -28.32 -7.41
N ILE A 163 -4.18 -27.81 -6.39
CA ILE A 163 -4.09 -28.33 -5.04
C ILE A 163 -4.90 -29.64 -5.02
N PRO A 164 -4.23 -30.76 -4.76
CA PRO A 164 -4.90 -32.05 -4.67
C PRO A 164 -5.77 -32.02 -3.43
N LYS A 165 -7.07 -32.24 -3.63
CA LYS A 165 -8.00 -32.33 -2.52
C LYS A 165 -7.55 -33.46 -1.58
N GLN A 166 -7.29 -33.14 -0.32
CA GLN A 166 -7.07 -34.15 0.71
C GLN A 166 -8.36 -34.94 0.86
N ILE A 167 -8.44 -36.08 0.18
CA ILE A 167 -9.53 -37.04 0.38
C ILE A 167 -9.28 -37.71 1.73
N THR A 168 -10.20 -37.52 2.66
CA THR A 168 -10.11 -38.18 3.96
C THR A 168 -10.17 -39.70 3.79
N PRO A 169 -9.59 -40.52 4.69
CA PRO A 169 -9.62 -41.97 4.52
C PRO A 169 -11.02 -42.56 4.37
N LEU A 170 -12.02 -41.99 5.06
CA LEU A 170 -13.41 -42.42 4.95
C LEU A 170 -14.00 -42.11 3.57
N GLU A 171 -13.75 -40.91 3.04
CA GLU A 171 -14.17 -40.56 1.68
C GLU A 171 -13.48 -41.46 0.66
N ALA A 172 -12.19 -41.75 0.84
CA ALA A 172 -11.43 -42.61 -0.05
C ALA A 172 -12.06 -44.01 -0.17
N PHE A 173 -12.48 -44.62 0.95
CA PHE A 173 -13.21 -45.88 0.93
C PHE A 173 -14.57 -45.78 0.20
N ASN A 174 -15.26 -44.65 0.32
CA ASN A 174 -16.57 -44.44 -0.28
C ASN A 174 -16.54 -44.04 -1.77
N THR A 175 -15.46 -43.43 -2.27
CA THR A 175 -15.45 -42.78 -3.59
C THR A 175 -14.39 -43.30 -4.57
N LEU A 176 -13.23 -43.78 -4.10
CA LEU A 176 -12.14 -44.17 -5.01
C LEU A 176 -12.47 -45.43 -5.82
N GLY A 177 -12.07 -45.47 -7.09
CA GLY A 177 -12.17 -46.67 -7.92
C GLY A 177 -11.33 -47.83 -7.38
N LEU A 178 -11.62 -49.05 -7.83
CA LEU A 178 -10.94 -50.27 -7.38
C LEU A 178 -9.40 -50.18 -7.50
N ILE A 179 -8.92 -49.61 -8.61
CA ILE A 179 -7.49 -49.47 -8.90
C ILE A 179 -6.83 -48.47 -7.94
N ASP A 180 -7.41 -47.28 -7.79
CA ASP A 180 -6.88 -46.22 -6.93
C ASP A 180 -6.92 -46.63 -5.46
N LEU A 181 -7.99 -47.30 -5.04
CA LEU A 181 -8.13 -47.83 -3.68
C LEU A 181 -7.08 -48.93 -3.42
N THR A 182 -6.84 -49.82 -4.38
CA THR A 182 -5.80 -50.85 -4.27
C THR A 182 -4.43 -50.20 -4.12
N PHE A 183 -4.12 -49.18 -4.93
CA PHE A 183 -2.87 -48.44 -4.84
C PHE A 183 -2.70 -47.78 -3.47
N ARG A 184 -3.74 -47.11 -2.95
CA ARG A 184 -3.71 -46.53 -1.60
C ARG A 184 -3.53 -47.56 -0.49
N LEU A 185 -4.14 -48.72 -0.61
CA LEU A 185 -3.91 -49.80 0.37
C LEU A 185 -2.45 -50.29 0.33
N ARG A 186 -1.81 -50.33 -0.84
CA ARG A 186 -0.37 -50.66 -0.92
C ARG A 186 0.50 -49.62 -0.23
N THR A 187 0.19 -48.33 -0.36
CA THR A 187 0.96 -47.27 0.33
C THR A 187 0.84 -47.35 1.86
N ALA A 188 -0.24 -47.93 2.38
CA ALA A 188 -0.41 -48.25 3.81
C ALA A 188 0.25 -49.59 4.22
N GLY A 189 1.08 -50.19 3.37
CA GLY A 189 1.86 -51.39 3.67
C GLY A 189 1.10 -52.70 3.53
N PHE A 190 0.00 -52.76 2.78
CA PHE A 190 -0.64 -54.03 2.41
C PHE A 190 0.06 -54.66 1.20
N THR A 191 0.20 -55.99 1.19
CA THR A 191 0.72 -56.72 0.03
C THR A 191 -0.26 -56.66 -1.14
N ASP A 192 0.24 -56.76 -2.38
CA ASP A 192 -0.58 -56.61 -3.59
C ASP A 192 -1.85 -57.46 -3.58
N LYS A 193 -1.72 -58.76 -3.26
CA LYS A 193 -2.86 -59.69 -3.20
C LYS A 193 -3.87 -59.28 -2.13
N LYS A 194 -3.40 -58.86 -0.96
CA LYS A 194 -4.27 -58.48 0.16
C LYS A 194 -4.95 -57.14 -0.14
N ALA A 195 -4.23 -56.17 -0.70
CA ALA A 195 -4.77 -54.88 -1.12
C ALA A 195 -5.92 -55.04 -2.12
N VAL A 196 -5.74 -55.89 -3.14
CA VAL A 196 -6.80 -56.20 -4.13
C VAL A 196 -8.02 -56.80 -3.44
N SER A 197 -7.85 -57.84 -2.61
CA SER A 197 -8.98 -58.49 -1.93
C SER A 197 -9.75 -57.55 -1.00
N ILE A 198 -9.05 -56.62 -0.33
CA ILE A 198 -9.67 -55.61 0.53
C ILE A 198 -10.43 -54.60 -0.34
N ALA A 199 -9.83 -54.12 -1.43
CA ALA A 199 -10.47 -53.16 -2.33
C ALA A 199 -11.74 -53.73 -2.97
N GLU A 200 -11.73 -55.01 -3.36
CA GLU A 200 -12.92 -55.72 -3.87
C GLU A 200 -14.01 -55.83 -2.81
N SER A 201 -13.65 -56.17 -1.57
CA SER A 201 -14.60 -56.22 -0.45
C SER A 201 -15.19 -54.84 -0.15
N VAL A 202 -14.38 -53.78 -0.16
CA VAL A 202 -14.84 -52.40 0.02
C VAL A 202 -15.82 -52.02 -1.10
N ASP A 203 -15.47 -52.30 -2.35
CA ASP A 203 -16.30 -51.94 -3.51
C ASP A 203 -17.65 -52.68 -3.50
N LYS A 204 -17.66 -53.91 -2.98
CA LYS A 204 -18.91 -54.66 -2.76
C LYS A 204 -19.76 -54.04 -1.65
N GLU A 205 -19.20 -53.83 -0.47
CA GLU A 205 -19.94 -53.37 0.72
C GLU A 205 -20.49 -51.94 0.55
N ARG A 206 -19.75 -51.05 -0.15
CA ARG A 206 -20.20 -49.66 -0.35
C ARG A 206 -21.29 -49.50 -1.40
N LYS A 207 -21.46 -50.48 -2.31
CA LYS A 207 -22.56 -50.50 -3.28
C LYS A 207 -23.90 -50.68 -2.59
N ASP A 208 -23.93 -51.47 -1.51
CA ASP A 208 -25.12 -51.66 -0.70
C ASP A 208 -25.36 -50.45 0.21
N LYS A 209 -24.32 -50.04 0.96
CA LYS A 209 -24.39 -48.85 1.83
C LYS A 209 -23.01 -48.23 2.02
N LYS A 210 -22.91 -46.92 1.77
CA LYS A 210 -21.70 -46.13 2.09
C LYS A 210 -21.29 -46.29 3.55
N PHE A 211 -19.99 -46.29 3.80
CA PHE A 211 -19.44 -46.36 5.15
C PHE A 211 -19.70 -45.07 5.91
N GLU A 212 -20.19 -45.21 7.14
CA GLU A 212 -20.48 -44.07 8.03
C GLU A 212 -19.25 -43.66 8.85
N SER A 213 -18.31 -44.59 9.08
CA SER A 213 -17.09 -44.33 9.84
C SER A 213 -15.99 -45.33 9.49
N LEU A 214 -14.75 -45.05 9.90
CA LEU A 214 -13.63 -46.00 9.75
C LEU A 214 -13.84 -47.28 10.58
N LYS A 215 -14.56 -47.19 11.70
CA LYS A 215 -14.95 -48.35 12.49
C LYS A 215 -15.90 -49.26 11.70
N ASP A 216 -16.87 -48.67 11.01
CA ASP A 216 -17.80 -49.39 10.13
C ASP A 216 -17.05 -50.09 8.98
N VAL A 217 -16.05 -49.43 8.38
CA VAL A 217 -15.14 -50.07 7.40
C VAL A 217 -14.49 -51.33 7.99
N MET A 218 -13.94 -51.26 9.19
CA MET A 218 -13.28 -52.41 9.82
C MET A 218 -14.23 -53.57 10.19
N GLU A 219 -15.51 -53.28 10.42
CA GLU A 219 -16.52 -54.27 10.81
C GLU A 219 -17.09 -55.01 9.59
N ARG A 220 -17.31 -54.28 8.49
CA ARG A 220 -17.94 -54.83 7.28
C ARG A 220 -16.93 -55.41 6.28
N VAL A 221 -15.75 -54.81 6.16
CA VAL A 221 -14.75 -55.28 5.19
C VAL A 221 -14.10 -56.57 5.68
N LYS A 222 -14.40 -57.67 4.99
CA LYS A 222 -13.92 -59.01 5.33
C LYS A 222 -13.26 -59.66 4.12
N VAL A 223 -12.12 -60.29 4.35
CA VAL A 223 -11.37 -61.01 3.32
C VAL A 223 -11.25 -62.49 3.68
N THR A 224 -11.17 -63.33 2.66
CA THR A 224 -10.98 -64.77 2.83
C THR A 224 -9.53 -65.07 3.16
N SER A 225 -9.31 -65.80 4.26
CA SER A 225 -8.02 -66.38 4.61
C SER A 225 -8.22 -67.88 4.80
N GLY A 226 -7.88 -68.65 3.76
CA GLY A 226 -8.22 -70.07 3.68
C GLY A 226 -9.73 -70.29 3.67
N LYS A 227 -10.25 -71.10 4.59
CA LYS A 227 -11.69 -71.43 4.72
C LYS A 227 -12.49 -70.45 5.59
N LYS A 228 -11.85 -69.43 6.17
CA LYS A 228 -12.50 -68.51 7.11
C LYS A 228 -12.49 -67.08 6.57
N GLN A 229 -13.53 -66.32 6.86
CA GLN A 229 -13.51 -64.87 6.67
C GLN A 229 -12.93 -64.21 7.90
N ILE A 230 -11.96 -63.32 7.67
CA ILE A 230 -11.32 -62.52 8.71
C ILE A 230 -11.49 -61.04 8.38
N LYS A 231 -11.28 -60.17 9.37
CA LYS A 231 -11.26 -58.72 9.14
C LYS A 231 -10.21 -58.37 8.08
N GLY A 232 -10.63 -57.62 7.05
CA GLY A 232 -9.73 -57.14 6.02
C GLY A 232 -8.71 -56.15 6.56
N ILE A 233 -9.15 -55.28 7.47
CA ILE A 233 -8.37 -54.19 8.06
C ILE A 233 -8.45 -54.30 9.59
N SER A 234 -7.29 -54.42 10.26
CA SER A 234 -7.18 -54.37 11.72
C SER A 234 -7.10 -52.93 12.24
N GLY A 235 -7.26 -52.72 13.54
CA GLY A 235 -7.15 -51.40 14.17
C GLY A 235 -5.79 -50.75 13.90
N ASP A 236 -4.70 -51.46 14.16
CA ASP A 236 -3.34 -50.97 13.90
C ASP A 236 -3.14 -50.59 12.43
N LYS A 237 -3.70 -51.39 11.51
CA LYS A 237 -3.62 -51.10 10.07
C LYS A 237 -4.49 -49.91 9.66
N MET A 238 -5.58 -49.64 10.37
CA MET A 238 -6.38 -48.43 10.15
C MET A 238 -5.61 -47.18 10.58
N VAL A 239 -4.80 -47.27 11.65
CA VAL A 239 -3.89 -46.17 12.05
C VAL A 239 -2.85 -45.94 10.96
N ASP A 240 -2.22 -47.00 10.43
CA ASP A 240 -1.27 -46.89 9.30
C ASP A 240 -1.90 -46.24 8.07
N ILE A 241 -3.17 -46.57 7.77
CA ILE A 241 -3.95 -45.97 6.69
C ILE A 241 -4.17 -44.47 6.93
N VAL A 242 -4.61 -44.09 8.13
CA VAL A 242 -4.84 -42.67 8.47
C VAL A 242 -3.53 -41.89 8.40
N ASP A 243 -2.43 -42.42 8.93
CA ASP A 243 -1.12 -41.77 8.88
C ASP A 243 -0.59 -41.67 7.44
N SER A 244 -0.64 -42.76 6.68
CA SER A 244 -0.13 -42.79 5.29
C SER A 244 -0.95 -41.92 4.36
N TRP A 245 -2.28 -41.90 4.50
CA TRP A 245 -3.16 -41.19 3.57
C TRP A 245 -3.36 -39.72 3.95
N SER A 246 -3.07 -39.32 5.20
CA SER A 246 -3.05 -37.92 5.61
C SER A 246 -1.77 -37.19 5.18
N ARG A 247 -0.65 -37.91 5.03
CA ARG A 247 0.63 -37.34 4.60
C ARG A 247 0.76 -37.16 3.10
N ILE A 248 0.00 -37.91 2.30
CA ILE A 248 0.08 -37.85 0.84
C ILE A 248 -0.96 -36.87 0.31
N LEU A 249 -0.54 -35.61 0.15
CA LEU A 249 -1.14 -34.69 -0.81
C LEU A 249 -0.85 -35.24 -2.20
N PHE A 250 -1.88 -35.46 -3.03
CA PHE A 250 -1.68 -35.97 -4.38
C PHE A 250 -1.27 -34.86 -5.35
N ILE A 251 -1.57 -34.92 -6.64
CA ILE A 251 -1.44 -33.87 -7.67
C ILE A 251 -2.63 -34.11 -8.60
#